data_AF-A0A7X7E619-F1
#
_entry.id   AF-A0A7X7E619-F1
#
_cell.length_a   1.000
_cell.length_b   1.000
_cell.length_c   1.000
_cell.angle_alpha   90.00
_cell.angle_beta   90.00
_cell.angle_gamma   90.00
#
_symmetry.space_group_name_H-M   'P 1'
#
loop_
_entity.id
_entity.type
_entity.pdbx_description
1 polymer ?
#
loop_
_entity_poly.entity_id
_entity_poly.type
_entity_poly.pdbx_seq_one_letter_code
_entity_poly.pdbx_strand_id
1 'polypeptide(L)'
;MKKERYLTFLKLDGYDRKTYVFDVYNEGMCLGQVKWFGRWRKYTFFPLENTTYDAKCLGEIVRFMDGLMEDRKHGQTKKSTKEEV
;
A
#
# COMPACT_ATOMS: atom_id res chain seq x y z
N MET A 1 0.99 8.52 24.31
CA MET A 1 0.74 9.00 22.93
C MET A 1 0.15 7.85 22.12
N LYS A 2 -1.00 8.03 21.46
CA LYS A 2 -1.56 7.04 20.54
C LYS A 2 -0.90 7.24 19.17
N LYS A 3 -0.22 6.21 18.65
CA LYS A 3 0.28 6.20 17.27
C LYS A 3 -0.93 6.07 16.35
N GLU A 4 -1.13 7.02 15.43
CA GLU A 4 -2.30 7.04 14.52
C GLU A 4 -2.14 6.11 13.32
N ARG A 5 -0.91 5.72 12.97
CA ARG A 5 -0.58 4.79 11.88
C ARG A 5 0.56 3.86 12.29
N TYR A 6 0.37 2.56 12.09
CA TYR A 6 1.40 1.55 12.37
C TYR A 6 2.25 1.23 11.14
N LEU A 7 1.69 1.45 9.95
CA LEU A 7 2.32 1.07 8.68
C LEU A 7 2.73 2.27 7.83
N THR A 8 3.85 2.12 7.14
CA THR A 8 4.33 3.02 6.10
C THR A 8 4.21 2.34 4.75
N PHE A 9 3.60 3.01 3.77
CA PHE A 9 3.43 2.51 2.40
C PHE A 9 4.34 3.31 1.46
N LEU A 10 5.41 2.68 0.97
CA LEU A 10 6.37 3.32 0.08
C LEU A 10 6.11 2.90 -1.36
N LYS A 11 5.77 3.86 -2.23
CA LYS A 11 5.56 3.59 -3.65
C LYS A 11 6.90 3.26 -4.32
N LEU A 12 6.96 2.14 -5.02
CA LEU A 12 8.09 1.81 -5.89
C LEU A 12 7.87 2.46 -7.26
N ASP A 13 8.69 3.46 -7.57
CA ASP A 13 8.78 4.05 -8.90
C ASP A 13 9.82 3.29 -9.76
N GLY A 14 9.72 3.40 -11.10
CA GLY A 14 10.73 2.82 -12.00
C GLY A 14 10.20 2.15 -13.26
N TYR A 15 8.88 2.10 -13.46
CA TYR A 15 8.28 1.62 -14.70
C TYR A 15 7.01 2.40 -15.01
N ASP A 16 6.78 2.72 -16.29
CA ASP A 16 5.55 3.33 -16.79
C ASP A 16 4.37 2.33 -16.76
N ARG A 17 4.01 1.88 -15.55
CA ARG A 17 3.00 0.85 -15.31
C ARG A 17 1.67 1.51 -14.98
N LYS A 18 0.61 0.99 -15.59
CA LYS A 18 -0.78 1.33 -15.27
C LYS A 18 -1.22 0.94 -13.84
N THR A 19 -0.38 0.22 -13.09
CA THR A 19 -0.67 -0.28 -11.75
C THR A 19 0.56 -0.10 -10.88
N TYR A 20 0.36 0.42 -9.68
CA TYR A 20 1.42 0.74 -8.73
C TYR A 20 1.86 -0.49 -7.93
N VAL A 21 3.03 -0.38 -7.32
CA VAL A 21 3.54 -1.33 -6.33
C VAL A 21 3.97 -0.51 -5.13
N PHE A 22 3.59 -0.96 -3.93
CA PHE A 22 3.96 -0.33 -2.68
C PHE A 22 4.60 -1.35 -1.75
N ASP A 23 5.77 -1.04 -1.22
CA ASP A 23 6.33 -1.78 -0.10
C ASP A 23 5.67 -1.32 1.20
N VAL A 24 5.36 -2.28 2.07
CA VAL A 24 4.70 -2.02 3.35
C VAL A 24 5.71 -2.24 4.47
N TYR A 25 5.96 -1.22 5.27
CA TYR A 25 6.91 -1.26 6.38
C TYR A 25 6.22 -1.04 7.72
N ASN A 26 6.77 -1.67 8.76
CA ASN A 26 6.54 -1.31 10.15
C ASN A 26 7.89 -1.10 10.83
N GLU A 27 8.15 0.12 11.31
CA GLU A 27 9.37 0.49 12.05
C GLU A 27 10.67 0.02 11.35
N GLY A 28 10.72 0.14 10.02
CA GLY A 28 11.87 -0.23 9.20
C GLY A 28 11.91 -1.69 8.75
N MET A 29 11.05 -2.57 9.28
CA MET A 29 10.89 -3.93 8.78
C MET A 29 9.89 -3.99 7.64
N CYS A 30 10.31 -4.54 6.49
CA CYS A 30 9.41 -4.79 5.38
C CYS A 30 8.49 -5.97 5.73
N LEU A 31 7.19 -5.78 5.56
CA LEU A 31 6.17 -6.80 5.80
C LEU A 31 5.70 -7.45 4.49
N GLY A 32 5.97 -6.85 3.35
CA GLY A 32 5.47 -7.33 2.06
C GLY A 32 5.11 -6.19 1.12
N GLN A 33 4.32 -6.52 0.09
CA GLN A 33 3.99 -5.59 -0.98
C GLN A 33 2.50 -5.53 -1.26
N VAL A 34 1.95 -4.33 -1.42
CA VAL A 34 0.65 -4.14 -2.06
C VAL A 34 0.88 -3.95 -3.56
N LYS A 35 0.32 -4.85 -4.37
CA LYS A 35 0.42 -4.78 -5.83
C LYS A 35 -0.79 -5.37 -6.52
N TRP A 36 -0.94 -5.06 -7.80
CA TRP A 36 -2.06 -5.54 -8.60
C TRP A 36 -1.98 -7.05 -8.83
N PHE A 37 -3.01 -7.78 -8.41
CA PHE A 37 -3.19 -9.17 -8.76
C PHE A 37 -4.10 -9.30 -9.99
N GLY A 38 -3.47 -9.52 -11.15
CA GLY A 38 -4.13 -9.48 -12.46
C GLY A 38 -5.34 -10.41 -12.60
N ARG A 39 -5.31 -11.59 -11.96
CA ARG A 39 -6.42 -12.55 -12.02
C ARG A 39 -7.70 -12.00 -11.40
N TRP A 40 -7.60 -11.28 -10.29
CA TRP A 40 -8.75 -10.69 -9.60
C TRP A 40 -9.04 -9.26 -10.02
N ARG A 41 -8.11 -8.63 -10.75
CA ARG A 41 -8.19 -7.22 -11.13
C ARG A 41 -8.38 -6.32 -9.90
N LYS A 42 -7.58 -6.58 -8.87
CA LYS A 42 -7.59 -5.85 -7.59
C LYS A 42 -6.17 -5.66 -7.08
N TYR A 43 -5.96 -4.62 -6.26
CA TYR A 43 -4.78 -4.58 -5.40
C TYR A 43 -4.92 -5.63 -4.30
N THR A 44 -3.85 -6.37 -4.05
CA THR A 44 -3.77 -7.37 -2.98
C THR A 44 -2.45 -7.20 -2.25
N PHE A 45 -2.45 -7.62 -1.00
CA PHE A 45 -1.26 -7.65 -0.18
C PHE A 45 -0.55 -9.00 -0.29
N PHE A 46 0.73 -8.96 -0.61
CA PHE A 46 1.65 -10.08 -0.72
C PHE A 46 2.59 -10.03 0.48
N PRO A 47 2.29 -10.75 1.57
CA PRO A 47 3.15 -10.76 2.76
C PRO A 47 4.50 -11.41 2.45
N LEU A 48 5.55 -10.99 3.16
CA LEU A 48 6.77 -11.78 3.26
C LEU A 48 6.52 -13.02 4.12
N GLU A 49 7.36 -14.04 3.95
CA GLU A 49 7.29 -15.25 4.76
C GLU A 49 7.46 -14.94 6.26
N ASN A 50 6.80 -15.71 7.12
CA ASN A 50 6.87 -15.59 8.59
C ASN A 50 6.46 -14.21 9.14
N THR A 51 5.65 -13.45 8.41
CA THR A 51 5.05 -12.21 8.90
C THR A 51 3.74 -12.47 9.63
N THR A 52 3.51 -11.72 10.71
CA THR A 52 2.28 -11.80 11.50
C THR A 52 1.61 -10.43 11.55
N TYR A 53 0.28 -10.43 11.59
CA TYR A 53 -0.52 -9.22 11.56
C TYR A 53 -1.60 -9.30 12.62
N ASP A 54 -1.72 -8.23 13.41
CA ASP A 54 -2.89 -8.05 14.26
C ASP A 54 -4.05 -7.45 13.45
N ALA A 55 -5.24 -7.40 14.07
CA ALA A 55 -6.44 -6.87 13.42
C ALA A 55 -6.28 -5.40 12.97
N LYS A 56 -5.51 -4.59 13.70
CA LYS A 56 -5.32 -3.18 13.37
C LYS A 56 -4.42 -3.01 12.14
N CYS A 57 -3.31 -3.74 12.08
CA CYS A 57 -2.42 -3.75 10.92
C CYS A 57 -3.16 -4.21 9.66
N LEU A 58 -3.92 -5.30 9.73
CA LEU A 58 -4.73 -5.77 8.60
C LEU A 58 -5.76 -4.70 8.18
N GLY A 59 -6.41 -4.05 9.14
CA GLY A 59 -7.37 -2.98 8.85
C GLY A 59 -6.75 -1.77 8.14
N GLU A 60 -5.50 -1.39 8.46
CA GLU A 60 -4.78 -0.35 7.72
C GLU A 60 -4.45 -0.77 6.29
N ILE A 61 -3.99 -2.00 6.08
CA ILE A 61 -3.69 -2.54 4.74
C ILE A 61 -4.96 -2.59 3.88
N VAL A 62 -6.09 -3.04 4.44
CA VAL A 62 -7.39 -3.07 3.73
C VAL A 62 -7.79 -1.67 3.27
N ARG A 63 -7.80 -0.69 4.18
CA ARG A 63 -8.14 0.71 3.86
C ARG A 63 -7.25 1.29 2.77
N PHE A 64 -5.95 0.99 2.82
CA PHE A 64 -5.02 1.44 1.79
C PHE A 64 -5.35 0.83 0.41
N MET A 65 -5.61 -0.48 0.33
CA MET A 65 -5.98 -1.13 -0.93
C MET A 65 -7.31 -0.62 -1.49
N ASP A 66 -8.30 -0.37 -0.63
CA ASP A 66 -9.59 0.18 -1.05
C ASP A 66 -9.44 1.58 -1.65
N GLY A 67 -8.63 2.45 -1.03
CA GLY A 67 -8.29 3.76 -1.58
C GLY A 67 -7.65 3.67 -2.98
N LEU A 68 -6.69 2.75 -3.17
CA LEU A 68 -6.09 2.53 -4.50
C LEU A 68 -7.10 2.04 -5.55
N MET A 69 -8.13 1.30 -5.14
CA MET A 69 -9.20 0.86 -6.03
C MET A 69 -10.14 2.01 -6.40
N GLU A 70 -10.43 2.91 -5.46
CA GLU A 70 -11.22 4.13 -5.69
C GLU A 70 -10.52 5.10 -6.62
N ASP A 71 -9.23 5.36 -6.40
CA ASP A 71 -8.39 6.21 -7.26
C ASP A 71 -8.37 5.72 -8.71
N ARG A 72 -8.41 4.40 -8.90
CA ARG A 72 -8.45 3.78 -10.22
C ARG A 72 -9.80 3.93 -10.91
N LYS A 73 -10.91 3.90 -10.17
CA LYS A 73 -12.27 4.07 -10.72
C LYS A 73 -12.52 5.51 -11.17
N HIS A 74 -12.02 6.48 -10.41
CA HIS A 74 -12.28 7.90 -10.66
C HIS A 74 -11.28 8.56 -11.61
N GLY A 75 -10.34 7.80 -12.19
CA GLY A 75 -9.39 8.28 -13.20
C GLY A 75 -8.55 9.45 -12.68
N GLN A 76 -7.46 9.13 -11.96
CA GLN A 76 -6.39 10.03 -11.48
C GLN A 76 -6.61 11.53 -11.77
N THR A 77 -7.43 12.18 -10.96
CA THR A 77 -7.53 13.64 -11.00
C THR A 77 -6.63 14.22 -9.91
N LYS A 78 -5.40 14.57 -10.34
CA LYS A 78 -4.44 15.55 -9.76
C LYS A 78 -3.52 15.14 -8.58
N LYS A 79 -2.22 15.07 -8.94
CA LYS A 79 -0.98 15.70 -8.40
C LYS A 79 -0.80 15.93 -6.87
N SER A 80 0.47 15.66 -6.47
CA SER A 80 1.22 16.11 -5.26
C SER A 80 1.01 15.22 -4.03
N THR A 81 2.03 14.82 -3.27
CA THR A 81 3.01 15.69 -2.58
C THR A 81 4.40 15.03 -2.42
N LYS A 82 5.45 15.83 -2.62
CA LYS A 82 6.74 15.69 -1.93
C LYS A 82 6.53 15.99 -0.43
N GLU A 83 7.10 15.17 0.45
CA GLU A 83 7.55 15.55 1.80
C GLU A 83 8.91 14.80 1.90
N GLU A 84 10.10 15.40 1.81
CA GLU A 84 10.71 16.49 2.61
C GLU A 84 10.54 16.27 4.12
N VAL A 85 11.45 15.48 4.71
CA VAL A 85 12.45 15.90 5.73
C VAL A 85 13.73 15.08 5.54
#